data_AF-D9Z5S1-F1
#
_entry.id   AF-D9Z5S1-F1
#
_cell.length_a   1.000
_cell.length_b   1.000
_cell.length_c   1.000
_cell.angle_alpha   90.00
_cell.angle_beta   90.00
_cell.angle_gamma   90.00
#
_symmetry.space_group_name_H-M   'P 1'
#
loop_
_entity.id
_entity.type
_entity.pdbx_description
1 polymer ?
#
loop_
_entity_poly.entity_id
_entity_poly.type
_entity_poly.pdbx_seq_one_letter_code
_entity_poly.pdbx_strand_id
1 'polypeptide(L)' 'MKMQTPPGRTYPPYTERSGKCPPVRATCTGVRSRLPKLCPHDGACDFPSKCCYDACVEHHVCKTPDFY' A
#
# COMPACT_ATOMS: atom_id res chain seq x y z
N MET A 1 -13.67 3.62 9.22
CA MET A 1 -12.52 4.31 9.83
C MET A 1 -11.98 5.28 8.78
N LYS A 2 -12.09 6.60 8.99
CA LYS A 2 -11.56 7.59 8.05
C LYS A 2 -10.03 7.53 8.18
N MET A 3 -9.32 7.16 7.11
CA MET A 3 -7.86 7.26 7.09
C MET A 3 -7.51 8.75 7.19
N GLN A 4 -7.20 9.21 8.40
CA GLN A 4 -6.79 10.58 8.64
C GLN A 4 -5.44 10.77 7.94
N THR A 5 -5.43 11.55 6.87
CA THR A 5 -4.22 12.02 6.22
C THR A 5 -3.34 12.70 7.27
N PRO A 6 -2.05 12.34 7.43
CA PRO A 6 -1.18 13.15 8.27
C PRO A 6 -1.18 14.59 7.75
N PRO A 7 -1.21 15.60 8.63
CA PRO A 7 -1.28 17.00 8.22
C PRO A 7 -0.11 17.32 7.28
N GLY A 8 -0.43 17.86 6.10
CA GLY A 8 0.56 18.30 5.10
C GLY A 8 0.86 17.32 3.96
N ARG A 9 0.32 16.09 3.95
CA ARG A 9 0.51 15.16 2.80
C ARG A 9 -0.67 15.23 1.83
N THR A 10 -0.52 15.99 0.75
CA THR A 10 -1.47 15.99 -0.37
C THR A 10 -1.25 14.73 -1.20
N TYR A 11 -2.29 13.91 -1.34
CA TYR A 11 -2.27 12.76 -2.26
C TYR A 11 -2.96 13.12 -3.57
N PRO A 12 -2.62 12.42 -4.67
CA PRO A 12 -3.46 12.42 -5.86
C PRO A 12 -4.91 12.02 -5.54
N PRO A 13 -5.87 12.25 -6.44
CA PRO A 13 -7.24 11.81 -6.25
C PRO A 13 -7.36 10.31 -5.94
N TYR A 14 -8.47 9.94 -5.30
CA TYR A 14 -8.82 8.53 -5.12
C TYR A 14 -8.81 7.82 -6.46
N THR A 15 -8.16 6.66 -6.52
CA THR A 15 -8.07 5.85 -7.72
C THR A 15 -7.94 4.40 -7.28
N GLU A 16 -8.71 3.53 -7.93
CA GLU A 16 -8.55 2.08 -7.87
C GLU A 16 -7.91 1.61 -9.16
N ARG A 17 -6.94 0.71 -9.06
CA ARG A 17 -6.24 0.11 -10.20
C ARG A 17 -6.59 -1.37 -10.34
N SER A 18 -6.47 -1.86 -11.57
CA SER A 18 -6.66 -3.28 -11.90
C SER A 18 -5.71 -4.20 -11.12
N GLY A 19 -6.10 -5.46 -11.00
CA GLY A 19 -5.40 -6.45 -10.18
C GLY A 19 -5.87 -6.45 -8.72
N LYS A 20 -5.32 -7.36 -7.94
CA LYS A 20 -5.66 -7.60 -6.53
C LYS A 20 -4.45 -7.31 -5.64
N CYS A 21 -4.72 -7.10 -4.35
CA CYS A 21 -3.66 -7.10 -3.37
C CYS A 21 -3.07 -8.51 -3.24
N PRO A 22 -1.74 -8.66 -3.16
CA PRO A 22 -1.13 -9.96 -2.93
C PRO A 22 -1.58 -10.51 -1.57
N PRO A 23 -1.54 -11.84 -1.37
CA PRO A 23 -1.86 -12.45 -0.09
C PRO A 23 -1.08 -11.81 1.07
N VAL A 24 -1.77 -11.60 2.20
CA VAL A 24 -1.14 -11.10 3.41
C VAL A 24 -0.14 -12.13 3.91
N ARG A 25 1.11 -11.71 4.14
CA ARG A 25 2.17 -12.60 4.63
C ARG A 25 1.83 -13.09 6.04
N ALA A 26 1.98 -14.39 6.28
CA ALA A 26 1.82 -14.98 7.61
C ALA A 26 2.98 -14.65 8.56
N THR A 27 4.18 -14.38 8.03
CA THR A 27 5.38 -14.09 8.81
C THR A 27 6.22 -12.96 8.21
N CYS A 28 6.90 -12.24 9.09
CA CYS A 28 7.73 -11.08 8.77
C CYS A 28 9.20 -11.49 8.69
N THR A 29 9.58 -12.11 7.58
CA THR A 29 10.96 -12.55 7.37
C THR A 29 11.80 -11.42 6.75
N GLY A 30 12.93 -11.11 7.39
CA GLY A 30 14.03 -10.31 6.85
C GLY A 30 14.03 -8.82 7.20
N VAL A 31 15.21 -8.20 7.06
CA VAL A 31 15.41 -6.75 7.05
C VAL A 31 14.98 -6.22 5.68
N ARG A 32 14.12 -5.21 5.64
CA ARG A 32 13.70 -4.57 4.38
C ARG A 32 14.79 -3.62 3.89
N SER A 33 15.28 -3.80 2.66
CA SER A 33 16.26 -2.88 2.06
C SER A 33 15.68 -1.51 1.72
N ARG A 34 14.35 -1.38 1.66
CA ARG A 34 13.63 -0.12 1.44
C ARG A 34 12.47 0.01 2.41
N LEU A 35 12.27 1.23 2.91
CA LEU A 35 11.10 1.55 3.71
C LEU A 35 9.83 1.46 2.85
N PRO A 36 8.76 0.82 3.35
CA PRO A 36 7.50 0.75 2.62
C PRO A 36 6.83 2.12 2.53
N LYS A 37 6.27 2.44 1.37
CA LYS A 37 5.51 3.69 1.15
C LYS A 37 4.10 3.53 1.70
N LEU A 38 3.79 4.20 2.82
CA LEU A 38 2.43 4.28 3.33
C LEU A 38 1.51 4.97 2.32
N CYS A 39 0.29 4.47 2.17
CA CYS A 39 -0.69 4.96 1.22
C CYS A 39 -2.12 4.89 1.79
N PRO A 40 -3.02 5.78 1.34
CA PRO A 40 -4.46 5.69 1.61
C PRO A 40 -5.27 5.01 0.49
N HIS A 41 -4.77 4.98 -0.76
CA HIS A 41 -5.42 4.36 -1.93
C HIS A 41 -4.40 4.19 -3.07
N ASP A 42 -4.77 3.48 -4.15
CA ASP A 42 -3.84 3.13 -5.25
C ASP A 42 -3.25 4.37 -5.95
N GLY A 43 -4.04 5.44 -6.06
CA GLY A 43 -3.59 6.74 -6.59
C GLY A 43 -2.39 7.36 -5.86
N ALA A 44 -2.14 7.01 -4.60
CA ALA A 44 -0.95 7.47 -3.85
C ALA A 44 0.32 6.66 -4.16
N CYS A 45 0.18 5.55 -4.89
CA CYS A 45 1.26 4.66 -5.28
C CYS A 45 1.69 4.93 -6.72
N ASP A 46 2.96 4.63 -7.00
CA ASP A 46 3.48 4.74 -8.36
C ASP A 46 2.80 3.67 -9.23
N PHE A 47 2.49 3.98 -10.48
CA PHE A 47 1.83 3.01 -11.37
C PHE A 47 2.77 1.81 -11.63
N PRO A 48 2.32 0.54 -11.56
CA PRO A 48 0.93 0.05 -11.43
C PRO A 48 0.53 -0.37 -10.00
N SER A 49 1.29 0.00 -8.97
CA SER A 49 1.12 -0.51 -7.61
C SER A 49 -0.27 -0.24 -7.01
N LYS A 50 -0.68 -1.15 -6.12
CA LYS A 50 -1.91 -1.06 -5.31
C LYS A 50 -1.58 -0.74 -3.86
N CYS A 51 -2.52 -0.11 -3.17
CA CYS A 51 -2.44 0.21 -1.76
C CYS A 51 -3.04 -0.93 -0.93
N CYS A 52 -2.19 -1.71 -0.28
CA CYS A 52 -2.56 -2.99 0.29
C CYS A 52 -2.09 -3.12 1.74
N TYR A 53 -2.88 -3.80 2.57
CA TYR A 53 -2.51 -4.08 3.95
C TYR A 53 -1.22 -4.92 4.02
N ASP A 54 -0.31 -4.54 4.92
CA ASP A 54 0.89 -5.28 5.25
C ASP A 54 0.92 -5.60 6.74
N ALA A 55 0.75 -6.88 7.08
CA ALA A 55 0.75 -7.32 8.47
C ALA A 55 2.07 -7.04 9.20
N CYS A 56 3.18 -6.91 8.48
CA CYS A 56 4.49 -6.64 9.08
C CYS A 56 4.77 -5.16 9.30
N VAL A 57 3.87 -4.27 8.88
CA VAL A 57 3.89 -2.83 9.18
C VAL A 57 2.60 -2.43 9.91
N GLU A 58 1.61 -3.33 9.96
CA GLU A 58 0.26 -3.09 10.46
C GLU A 58 -0.42 -1.88 9.80
N HIS A 59 -0.09 -1.62 8.53
CA HIS A 59 -0.59 -0.48 7.77
C HIS A 59 -0.73 -0.81 6.27
N HIS A 60 -1.49 0.01 5.55
CA HIS A 60 -1.54 -0.04 4.09
C HIS A 60 -0.29 0.59 3.46
N VAL A 61 0.31 -0.15 2.52
CA VAL A 61 1.53 0.22 1.82
C VAL A 61 1.42 -0.09 0.33
N CYS A 62 2.21 0.59 -0.49
CA CYS A 62 2.27 0.31 -1.92
C CYS A 62 2.91 -1.05 -2.19
N LYS A 63 2.18 -1.94 -2.89
CA LYS A 63 2.61 -3.28 -3.29
C LYS A 63 2.39 -3.50 -4.78
N THR A 64 3.16 -4.42 -5.35
CA THR A 64 2.91 -4.92 -6.71
C THR A 64 1.55 -5.62 -6.76
N PRO A 65 0.69 -5.33 -7.75
CA PRO A 65 -0.59 -6.04 -7.92
C PRO A 65 -0.37 -7.50 -8.31
N ASP A 66 -1.30 -8.34 -7.89
CA ASP A 66 -1.48 -9.69 -8.41
C ASP A 66 -2.58 -9.69 -9.48
N PHE A 67 -2.37 -10.37 -10.60
CA PHE A 67 -3.32 -10.43 -11.72
C PHE A 67 -3.94 -11.82 -11.93
N TYR A 68 -3.58 -12.80 -11.10
CA TYR A 68 -4.00 -14.19 -11.23
C TYR A 68 -5.08 -14.59 -10.20
#